data_AF-A0A9D7B838-F1
#
_entry.id   AF-A0A9D7B838-F1
#
_cell.length_a   1.000
_cell.length_b   1.000
_cell.length_c   1.000
_cell.angle_alpha   90.00
_cell.angle_beta   90.00
_cell.angle_gamma   90.00
#
_symmetry.space_group_name_H-M   'P 1'
#
loop_
_entity.id
_entity.type
_entity.pdbx_description
1 polymer ?
#
loop_
_entity_poly.entity_id
_entity_poly.type
_entity_poly.pdbx_seq_one_letter_code
_entity_poly.pdbx_strand_id
1 'polypeptide(L)'
;MMHHQIIDGFRPILEGVVGIDAAVLYGSVARQEATPNSDIDVALIVDERFSSEALTNALVKASPKPDRVMRVDMRNKVVAFFQGMRLKTEFSIHRSKESFSRDLTGVC
;
A
#
# COMPACT_ATOMS: atom_id res chain seq x y z
N MET A 1 14.97 -3.95 11.10
CA MET A 1 14.12 -5.15 11.34
C MET A 1 12.67 -4.90 10.96
N MET A 2 12.07 -3.76 11.36
CA MET A 2 10.65 -3.43 11.07
C MET A 2 10.27 -3.42 9.58
N HIS A 3 11.11 -2.88 8.68
CA HIS A 3 10.80 -2.85 7.24
C HIS A 3 10.62 -4.24 6.63
N HIS A 4 11.48 -5.20 7.00
CA HIS A 4 11.38 -6.57 6.50
C HIS A 4 10.09 -7.24 6.99
N GLN A 5 9.68 -7.00 8.24
CA GLN A 5 8.42 -7.54 8.76
C GLN A 5 7.19 -6.99 8.01
N ILE A 6 7.21 -5.70 7.67
CA ILE A 6 6.14 -5.07 6.87
C ILE A 6 6.12 -5.66 5.46
N ILE A 7 7.28 -5.73 4.81
CA ILE A 7 7.43 -6.26 3.45
C ILE A 7 6.98 -7.72 3.41
N ASP A 8 7.46 -8.55 4.33
CA ASP A 8 7.14 -9.98 4.36
C ASP A 8 5.68 -10.24 4.76
N GLY A 9 5.07 -9.35 5.54
CA GLY A 9 3.64 -9.39 5.85
C GLY A 9 2.75 -9.09 4.64
N PHE A 10 3.11 -8.10 3.83
CA PHE A 10 2.33 -7.72 2.65
C PHE A 10 2.63 -8.56 1.41
N ARG A 11 3.84 -9.09 1.26
CA ARG A 11 4.27 -9.89 0.10
C ARG A 11 3.26 -10.98 -0.30
N PRO A 12 2.83 -11.92 0.58
CA PRO A 12 1.91 -12.99 0.17
C PRO A 12 0.53 -12.46 -0.26
N ILE A 13 0.11 -11.30 0.25
CA ILE A 13 -1.16 -10.67 -0.12
C ILE A 13 -1.03 -10.06 -1.53
N LEU A 14 0.06 -9.33 -1.78
CA LEU A 14 0.28 -8.62 -3.03
C LEU A 14 0.65 -9.56 -4.19
N GLU A 15 1.41 -10.63 -3.94
CA GLU A 15 1.70 -11.68 -4.94
C GLU A 15 0.43 -12.39 -5.42
N GLY A 16 -0.63 -12.41 -4.61
CA GLY A 16 -1.94 -12.94 -4.98
C GLY A 16 -2.79 -12.02 -5.86
N VAL A 17 -2.34 -10.79 -6.14
CA VAL A 17 -3.09 -9.79 -6.92
C VAL A 17 -2.46 -9.65 -8.30
N VAL A 18 -3.24 -10.00 -9.33
CA VAL A 18 -2.81 -9.91 -10.73
C VAL A 18 -2.57 -8.45 -11.12
N GLY A 19 -1.49 -8.23 -11.87
CA GLY A 19 -1.15 -6.94 -12.47
C GLY A 19 -0.36 -6.00 -11.56
N ILE A 20 0.13 -6.46 -10.40
CA ILE A 20 1.14 -5.73 -9.62
C ILE A 20 2.53 -6.13 -10.13
N ASP A 21 3.26 -5.17 -10.69
CA ASP A 21 4.65 -5.38 -11.15
C ASP A 21 5.65 -5.18 -10.01
N ALA A 22 5.39 -4.21 -9.13
CA ALA A 22 6.24 -3.93 -7.98
C ALA A 22 5.46 -3.24 -6.86
N ALA A 23 5.92 -3.44 -5.62
CA ALA A 23 5.46 -2.73 -4.44
C ALA A 23 6.65 -2.08 -3.74
N VAL A 24 6.55 -0.79 -3.45
CA VAL A 24 7.64 0.02 -2.89
C VAL A 24 7.17 0.61 -1.56
N LEU A 25 7.83 0.24 -0.47
CA LEU A 25 7.64 0.88 0.83
C LEU A 25 8.32 2.25 0.81
N TYR A 26 7.57 3.32 1.10
CA TYR A 26 8.08 4.69 1.12
C TYR A 26 7.57 5.45 2.35
N GLY A 27 7.74 6.77 2.36
CA GLY A 27 7.27 7.62 3.46
C GLY A 27 8.12 7.54 4.74
N SER A 28 7.55 8.01 5.85
CA SER A 28 8.24 8.14 7.14
C SER A 28 8.73 6.79 7.68
N VAL A 29 7.96 5.72 7.44
CA VAL A 29 8.34 4.35 7.80
C VAL A 29 9.61 3.95 7.09
N ALA A 30 9.68 4.08 5.76
CA ALA A 30 10.88 3.73 4.99
C ALA A 30 12.12 4.55 5.41
N ARG A 31 11.93 5.82 5.76
CA ARG A 31 13.02 6.74 6.18
C ARG A 31 13.48 6.57 7.62
N GLN A 32 12.87 5.66 8.39
CA GLN A 32 13.11 5.50 9.83
C GLN A 32 12.76 6.75 10.66
N GLU A 33 11.88 7.60 10.12
CA GLU A 33 11.36 8.82 10.76
C GLU A 33 9.93 8.62 11.29
N ALA A 34 9.46 7.37 11.34
CA ALA A 34 8.11 7.04 11.75
C ALA A 34 7.89 7.30 13.25
N THR A 35 6.75 7.92 13.55
CA THR A 35 6.20 8.07 14.90
C THR A 35 5.20 6.94 15.18
N PRO A 36 4.76 6.73 16.44
CA PRO A 36 3.74 5.73 16.76
C PRO A 36 2.38 5.92 16.04
N ASN A 37 2.13 7.09 15.46
CA ASN A 37 0.92 7.39 14.69
C ASN A 37 1.21 7.50 13.19
N SER A 38 2.40 7.11 12.73
CA SER A 38 2.75 7.14 11.32
C SER A 38 2.02 6.06 10.53
N ASP A 39 1.62 6.44 9.32
CA ASP A 39 1.04 5.54 8.34
C ASP A 39 2.13 4.74 7.62
N ILE A 40 1.78 3.55 7.14
CA ILE A 40 2.63 2.77 6.22
C ILE A 40 2.25 3.16 4.79
N ASP A 41 3.16 3.82 4.09
CA ASP A 41 2.96 4.20 2.69
C ASP A 41 3.58 3.17 1.75
N VAL A 42 2.76 2.57 0.88
CA VAL A 42 3.18 1.59 -0.13
C VAL A 42 2.73 2.06 -1.51
N ALA A 43 3.68 2.20 -2.43
CA ALA A 43 3.39 2.52 -3.82
C ALA A 43 3.37 1.23 -4.64
N LEU A 44 2.28 1.01 -5.37
CA LEU A 44 2.08 -0.12 -6.26
C LEU A 44 2.29 0.35 -7.71
N ILE A 45 3.24 -0.26 -8.39
CA ILE A 45 3.43 -0.13 -9.83
C ILE A 45 2.63 -1.26 -10.47
N VAL A 46 1.68 -0.91 -11.33
CA VAL A 46 0.68 -1.84 -11.84
C VAL A 46 0.50 -1.73 -13.34
N ASP A 47 0.08 -2.82 -13.96
CA ASP A 47 -0.23 -2.90 -15.40
C ASP A 47 -1.74 -2.82 -15.69
N GLU A 48 -2.11 -2.98 -16.97
CA GLU A 48 -3.49 -2.95 -17.49
C GLU A 48 -4.42 -4.01 -16.85
N ARG A 49 -3.86 -5.12 -16.35
CA ARG A 49 -4.62 -6.24 -15.76
C ARG A 49 -5.01 -5.97 -14.31
N PHE A 50 -4.41 -4.96 -13.68
CA PHE A 50 -4.67 -4.64 -12.29
C PHE A 50 -6.07 -4.13 -12.02
N SER A 51 -6.69 -4.68 -10.98
CA SER A 51 -7.96 -4.22 -10.43
C SER A 51 -7.83 -3.84 -8.96
N SER A 52 -8.24 -2.63 -8.61
CA SER A 52 -8.31 -2.16 -7.23
C SER A 52 -9.34 -2.94 -6.40
N GLU A 53 -10.34 -3.55 -7.06
CA GLU A 53 -11.27 -4.47 -6.40
C GLU A 53 -10.58 -5.78 -6.03
N ALA A 54 -9.72 -6.32 -6.90
CA ALA A 54 -8.92 -7.51 -6.60
C ALA A 54 -7.99 -7.27 -5.41
N LEU A 55 -7.31 -6.11 -5.37
CA LEU A 55 -6.51 -5.69 -4.22
C LEU A 55 -7.36 -5.58 -2.94
N THR A 56 -8.52 -4.94 -3.03
CA THR A 56 -9.45 -4.79 -1.90
C THR A 56 -9.88 -6.16 -1.36
N ASN A 57 -10.25 -7.08 -2.25
CA ASN A 57 -10.67 -8.44 -1.90
C ASN A 57 -9.53 -9.25 -1.27
N ALA A 58 -8.29 -9.07 -1.74
CA ALA A 58 -7.12 -9.70 -1.13
C ALA A 58 -6.87 -9.17 0.28
N LEU A 59 -6.92 -7.84 0.48
CA LEU A 59 -6.71 -7.20 1.78
C LEU A 59 -7.80 -7.59 2.80
N VAL A 60 -9.07 -7.69 2.40
CA VAL A 60 -10.17 -8.11 3.29
C VAL A 60 -9.99 -9.55 3.81
N LYS A 61 -9.27 -10.39 3.05
CA LYS A 61 -8.97 -11.78 3.40
C LYS A 61 -7.59 -11.96 4.06
N ALA A 62 -6.83 -10.87 4.22
CA ALA A 62 -5.50 -10.92 4.80
C ALA A 62 -5.52 -11.38 6.27
N SER A 63 -4.37 -11.86 6.73
CA SER A 63 -4.12 -12.17 8.14
C SER A 63 -2.83 -11.45 8.57
N PRO A 64 -2.86 -10.54 9.56
CA PRO A 64 -4.04 -10.13 10.32
C PRO A 64 -5.11 -9.46 9.44
N LYS A 65 -6.39 -9.63 9.81
CA LYS A 65 -7.51 -9.07 9.05
C LYS A 65 -7.63 -7.57 9.34
N PRO A 66 -7.66 -6.70 8.32
CA PRO A 66 -7.97 -5.29 8.52
C PRO A 66 -9.41 -5.12 9.03
N ASP A 67 -9.61 -4.18 9.96
CA ASP A 67 -10.94 -3.79 10.43
C ASP A 67 -11.76 -3.12 9.32
N ARG A 68 -11.07 -2.39 8.44
CA ARG A 68 -11.67 -1.70 7.31
C ARG A 68 -10.70 -1.59 6.14
N VAL A 69 -11.19 -1.86 4.94
CA VAL A 69 -10.50 -1.57 3.68
C VAL A 69 -11.36 -0.59 2.89
N MET A 70 -10.76 0.47 2.34
CA MET A 70 -11.47 1.51 1.62
C MET A 70 -10.70 1.95 0.38
N ARG A 71 -11.40 2.08 -0.74
CA ARG A 71 -10.87 2.71 -1.95
C ARG A 71 -11.08 4.22 -1.88
N VAL A 72 -10.05 4.97 -2.27
CA VAL A 72 -10.05 6.44 -2.33
C VAL A 72 -9.85 6.85 -3.80
N ASP A 73 -10.96 6.95 -4.52
CA ASP A 73 -10.96 7.15 -5.97
C ASP A 73 -10.23 8.41 -6.42
N MET A 74 -10.47 9.53 -5.72
CA MET A 74 -9.87 10.83 -6.06
C MET A 74 -8.34 10.86 -5.97
N ARG A 75 -7.72 9.88 -5.29
CA ARG A 75 -6.27 9.79 -5.13
C ARG A 75 -5.67 8.50 -5.67
N ASN A 76 -6.48 7.69 -6.36
CA ASN A 76 -6.09 6.38 -6.87
C ASN A 76 -5.38 5.51 -5.80
N LYS A 77 -5.99 5.42 -4.60
CA LYS A 77 -5.43 4.64 -3.48
C LYS A 77 -6.41 3.61 -2.93
N VAL A 78 -5.87 2.59 -2.27
CA VAL A 78 -6.61 1.70 -1.36
C VAL A 78 -5.99 1.83 0.03
N VAL A 79 -6.82 1.92 1.06
CA VAL A 79 -6.39 2.11 2.45
C VAL A 79 -6.89 0.97 3.30
N ALA A 80 -6.00 0.34 4.07
CA ALA A 80 -6.31 -0.69 5.04
C ALA A 80 -6.08 -0.16 6.47
N PHE A 81 -7.09 -0.29 7.33
CA PHE A 81 -7.04 0.09 8.73
C PHE A 81 -7.01 -1.15 9.61
N PHE A 82 -6.07 -1.18 10.54
CA PHE A 82 -5.96 -2.18 11.61
C PHE A 82 -6.08 -1.42 12.94
N GLN A 83 -7.31 -1.09 13.33
CA GLN A 83 -7.66 -0.38 14.56
C GLN A 83 -7.11 -1.09 15.80
N GLY A 84 -7.17 -2.42 15.85
CA GLY A 84 -6.58 -3.21 16.93
C GLY A 84 -5.06 -3.02 17.08
N MET A 85 -4.39 -2.60 15.99
CA MET A 85 -2.95 -2.33 15.93
C MET A 85 -2.64 -0.82 15.86
N ARG A 86 -3.66 0.05 15.87
CA ARG A 86 -3.55 1.49 15.59
C ARG A 86 -2.73 1.81 14.32
N LEU A 87 -2.86 0.95 13.32
CA LEU A 87 -2.07 1.00 12.09
C LEU A 87 -2.95 1.35 10.90
N LYS A 88 -2.47 2.21 10.02
CA LYS A 88 -3.07 2.48 8.71
C LYS A 88 -2.02 2.23 7.63
N THR A 89 -2.41 1.52 6.58
CA THR A 89 -1.58 1.31 5.40
C THR A 89 -2.26 1.92 4.19
N GLU A 90 -1.54 2.78 3.47
CA GLU A 90 -1.97 3.38 2.22
C GLU A 90 -1.26 2.71 1.04
N PHE A 91 -2.04 2.19 0.09
CA PHE A 91 -1.56 1.64 -1.17
C PHE A 91 -1.87 2.62 -2.30
N SER A 92 -0.89 3.42 -2.70
CA SER A 92 -0.97 4.32 -3.85
C SER A 92 -0.79 3.53 -5.15
N ILE A 93 -1.65 3.75 -6.14
CA ILE A 93 -1.65 2.95 -7.38
C ILE A 93 -1.08 3.80 -8.53
N HIS A 94 -0.07 3.26 -9.21
CA HIS A 94 0.64 3.94 -10.29
C HIS A 94 0.69 3.08 -11.55
N ARG A 95 0.17 3.61 -12.66
CA ARG A 95 0.23 2.97 -13.99
C ARG A 95 1.35 3.52 -14.87
N SER A 96 2.04 4.56 -14.41
CA SER A 96 3.10 5.21 -15.16
C SER A 96 4.19 5.73 -14.24
N LYS A 97 5.40 5.86 -14.79
CA LYS A 97 6.56 6.41 -14.06
C LYS A 97 6.28 7.83 -13.59
N GLU A 98 5.59 8.64 -14.39
CA GLU A 98 5.24 10.02 -14.06
C GLU A 98 4.33 10.07 -12.84
N SER A 99 3.33 9.19 -12.77
CA SER A 99 2.44 9.10 -11.60
C SER A 99 3.19 8.69 -10.33
N PHE A 100 4.15 7.78 -10.46
CA PHE A 100 4.99 7.32 -9.36
C PHE A 100 5.98 8.39 -8.89
N SER A 101 6.62 9.09 -9.84
CA SER A 101 7.57 10.15 -9.54
C SER A 101 6.93 11.32 -8.79
N ARG A 102 5.70 11.73 -9.13
CA ARG A 102 4.99 12.80 -8.40
C ARG A 102 4.84 12.51 -6.92
N ASP A 103 4.48 11.28 -6.56
CA ASP A 103 4.29 10.87 -5.16
C ASP A 103 5.62 10.76 -4.40
N LEU A 104 6.72 10.51 -5.10
CA LEU A 104 8.06 10.43 -4.50
C LEU A 104 8.76 11.78 -4.37
N THR A 105 8.62 12.67 -5.36
CA THR A 105 9.37 13.93 -5.42
C THR A 105 8.62 15.12 -4.82
N GLY A 106 7.30 15.00 -4.64
CA GLY A 106 6.47 16.08 -4.09
C GLY A 106 6.37 17.32 -5.00
N VAL A 107 6.77 17.20 -6.27
CA VAL A 107 6.73 18.31 -7.23
C VAL A 107 5.40 18.26 -7.98
N CYS A 108 4.54 19.25 -7.69
CA CYS A 108 3.33 19.57 -8.45
C CYS A 108 3.66 20.28 -9.76
#